data_AF-A0A1F9AKH1-F1
#
_entry.id   AF-A0A1F9AKH1-F1
#
_cell.length_a   1.000
_cell.length_b   1.000
_cell.length_c   1.000
_cell.angle_alpha   90.00
_cell.angle_beta   90.00
_cell.angle_gamma   90.00
#
_symmetry.space_group_name_H-M   'P 1'
#
loop_
_entity.id
_entity.type
_entity.pdbx_description
1 polymer ?
#
loop_
_entity_poly.entity_id
_entity_poly.type
_entity_poly.pdbx_seq_one_letter_code
_entity_poly.pdbx_strand_id
1 'polypeptide(L)'
;MAEIKSTLELALERTQKMSISGEEKEEMKRREITQKATGMFHRYMDDHLSLNEMTREIERMEERARATLRDVLLSQWIDAVCLDAENEKLLRGIEFLKGRNVDDVKQTLEVLRSDYEREKHEAEQSLGGRLAEALRKENIHGSAVVPHVRGSKEWKERMGPVEQAFGKKIEEVKEVLRNL
;
A
#
# COMPACT_ATOMS: atom_id res chain seq x y z
N MET A 1 -57.49 -2.75 35.36
CA MET A 1 -56.46 -1.70 35.54
C MET A 1 -55.29 -2.09 34.66
N ALA A 2 -55.15 -1.44 33.51
CA ALA A 2 -54.05 -1.65 32.57
C ALA A 2 -53.44 -0.27 32.32
N GLU A 3 -52.32 0.02 32.98
CA GLU A 3 -51.56 1.23 32.73
C GLU A 3 -50.88 1.07 31.37
N ILE A 4 -51.34 1.84 30.39
CA ILE A 4 -50.76 1.87 29.05
C ILE A 4 -49.48 2.69 29.17
N LYS A 5 -48.33 2.02 29.14
CA LYS A 5 -46.99 2.65 29.10
C LYS A 5 -46.91 3.68 27.98
N SER A 6 -46.28 4.81 28.28
CA SER A 6 -46.16 5.94 27.36
C SER A 6 -45.24 5.60 26.18
N THR A 7 -45.55 6.11 24.99
CA THR A 7 -44.72 5.97 23.78
C THR A 7 -43.28 6.48 23.99
N LEU A 8 -43.10 7.42 24.92
CA LEU A 8 -41.80 7.92 25.38
C LEU A 8 -41.02 6.89 26.21
N GLU A 9 -41.69 6.14 27.09
CA GLU A 9 -41.04 5.05 27.84
C GLU A 9 -40.60 3.91 26.92
N LEU A 10 -41.42 3.59 25.92
CA LEU A 10 -41.12 2.56 24.92
C LEU A 10 -39.97 2.97 23.98
N ALA A 11 -39.86 4.27 23.69
CA ALA A 11 -38.73 4.83 22.96
C ALA A 11 -37.44 4.81 23.81
N LEU A 12 -37.53 5.17 25.10
CA LEU A 12 -36.40 5.15 26.03
C LEU A 12 -35.87 3.72 26.26
N GLU A 13 -36.73 2.73 26.48
CA GLU A 13 -36.36 1.29 26.60
C GLU A 13 -35.68 0.76 25.32
N ARG A 14 -36.10 1.22 24.13
CA ARG A 14 -35.47 0.84 22.85
C ARG A 14 -34.12 1.51 22.65
N THR A 15 -33.96 2.78 23.02
CA THR A 15 -32.67 3.48 22.96
C THR A 15 -31.67 3.00 24.02
N GLN A 16 -32.13 2.50 25.16
CA GLN A 16 -31.26 1.95 26.21
C GLN A 16 -30.54 0.66 25.76
N LYS A 17 -31.16 -0.10 24.84
CA LYS A 17 -30.53 -1.25 24.17
C LYS A 17 -29.62 -0.87 22.99
N MET A 18 -29.57 0.40 22.60
CA MET A 18 -28.62 0.98 21.64
C MET A 18 -27.54 1.80 22.35
N SER A 19 -27.19 1.40 23.58
CA SER A 19 -25.98 1.89 24.23
C SER A 19 -24.80 1.35 23.43
N ILE A 20 -24.23 2.17 22.54
CA ILE A 20 -22.99 1.84 21.81
C ILE A 20 -22.02 1.26 22.84
N SER A 21 -21.69 -0.02 22.71
CA SER A 21 -20.89 -0.71 23.70
C SER A 21 -19.51 -0.05 23.78
N GLY A 22 -18.80 -0.22 24.90
CA GLY A 22 -17.42 0.29 25.00
C GLY A 22 -16.54 -0.18 23.84
N GLU A 23 -16.78 -1.38 23.34
CA GLU A 23 -16.08 -1.98 22.19
C GLU A 23 -16.48 -1.31 20.87
N GLU A 24 -17.76 -1.04 20.63
CA GLU A 24 -18.22 -0.35 19.42
C GLU A 24 -17.71 1.10 19.37
N LYS A 25 -17.61 1.79 20.51
CA LYS A 25 -17.03 3.14 20.58
C LYS A 25 -15.55 3.13 20.25
N GLU A 26 -14.81 2.13 20.74
CA GLU A 26 -13.38 2.00 20.46
C GLU A 26 -13.13 1.62 19.00
N GLU A 27 -13.99 0.76 18.43
CA GLU A 27 -13.92 0.40 17.02
C GLU A 27 -14.22 1.60 16.11
N MET A 28 -15.22 2.43 16.44
CA MET A 28 -15.50 3.67 15.72
C MET A 28 -14.30 4.63 15.76
N LYS A 29 -13.72 4.86 16.95
CA LYS A 29 -12.53 5.71 17.09
C LYS A 29 -11.35 5.19 16.27
N ARG A 30 -11.13 3.88 16.28
CA ARG A 30 -10.06 3.26 15.48
C ARG A 30 -10.30 3.45 13.98
N ARG A 31 -11.54 3.27 13.52
CA ARG A 31 -11.92 3.51 12.11
C ARG A 31 -11.72 4.98 11.73
N GLU A 32 -12.11 5.93 12.58
CA GLU A 32 -11.91 7.36 12.33
C GLU A 32 -10.42 7.72 12.21
N ILE A 33 -9.58 7.20 13.11
CA ILE A 33 -8.12 7.43 13.07
C ILE A 33 -7.54 6.83 11.78
N THR A 34 -7.95 5.62 11.40
CA THR A 34 -7.51 4.98 10.15
C THR A 34 -7.92 5.78 8.93
N GLN A 35 -9.18 6.23 8.85
CA GLN A 35 -9.65 7.06 7.72
C GLN A 35 -8.87 8.38 7.63
N LYS A 36 -8.57 9.00 8.78
CA LYS A 36 -7.77 10.22 8.82
C LYS A 36 -6.33 9.98 8.34
N ALA A 37 -5.71 8.88 8.77
CA ALA A 37 -4.39 8.46 8.30
C ALA A 37 -4.39 8.22 6.78
N THR A 38 -5.35 7.46 6.27
CA THR A 38 -5.52 7.22 4.83
C THR A 38 -5.70 8.53 4.04
N GLY A 39 -6.51 9.46 4.56
CA GLY A 39 -6.69 10.77 3.94
C GLY A 39 -5.41 11.62 3.95
N MET A 40 -4.59 11.55 5.01
CA MET A 40 -3.28 12.20 5.06
C MET A 40 -2.29 11.55 4.09
N PHE A 41 -2.26 10.22 4.02
CA PHE A 41 -1.45 9.46 3.07
C PHE A 41 -1.70 9.92 1.64
N HIS A 42 -2.95 9.92 1.18
CA HIS A 42 -3.29 10.29 -0.20
C HIS A 42 -3.00 11.76 -0.48
N ARG A 43 -3.41 12.68 0.40
CA ARG A 43 -3.12 14.11 0.23
C ARG A 43 -1.63 14.39 0.12
N TYR A 44 -0.80 13.69 0.90
CA TYR A 44 0.65 13.81 0.79
C TYR A 44 1.15 13.25 -0.54
N MET A 45 0.75 12.03 -0.90
CA MET A 45 1.15 11.40 -2.17
C MET A 45 0.73 12.21 -3.40
N ASP A 46 -0.35 12.98 -3.30
CA ASP A 46 -0.85 13.84 -4.37
C ASP A 46 -0.33 15.30 -4.29
N ASP A 47 0.66 15.59 -3.43
CA ASP A 47 1.27 16.94 -3.25
C ASP A 47 0.32 18.02 -2.71
N HIS A 48 -0.84 17.63 -2.16
CA HIS A 48 -1.82 18.53 -1.54
C HIS A 48 -1.54 18.79 -0.05
N LEU A 49 -0.55 18.10 0.54
CA LEU A 49 -0.17 18.23 1.95
C LEU A 49 1.34 18.08 2.09
N SER A 50 2.02 19.07 2.67
CA SER A 50 3.45 18.97 2.99
C SER A 50 3.72 18.21 4.30
N LEU A 51 4.93 17.68 4.47
CA LEU A 51 5.34 17.02 5.72
C LEU A 51 5.24 17.96 6.93
N ASN A 52 5.59 19.24 6.76
CA ASN A 52 5.48 20.26 7.81
C ASN A 52 4.03 20.50 8.25
N GLU A 53 3.10 20.57 7.30
CA GLU A 53 1.67 20.73 7.59
C GLU A 53 1.09 19.48 8.25
N MET A 54 1.49 18.30 7.77
CA MET A 54 1.13 17.03 8.36
C MET A 54 1.58 16.96 9.83
N THR A 55 2.81 17.39 10.13
CA THR A 55 3.32 17.48 11.50
C THR A 55 2.40 18.32 12.39
N ARG A 56 2.03 19.51 11.91
CA ARG A 56 1.16 20.43 12.66
C ARG A 56 -0.24 19.84 12.88
N GLU A 57 -0.79 19.12 11.90
CA GLU A 57 -2.06 18.42 12.05
C GLU A 57 -1.98 17.29 13.08
N ILE A 58 -0.87 16.55 13.11
CA ILE A 58 -0.60 15.45 14.05
C ILE A 58 -0.38 15.99 15.48
N GLU A 59 0.38 17.09 15.62
CA GLU A 59 0.68 17.72 16.91
C GLU A 59 -0.55 18.34 17.58
N ARG A 60 -1.57 18.74 16.82
CA ARG A 60 -2.84 19.26 17.39
C ARG A 60 -3.71 18.17 18.00
N MET A 61 -3.40 16.90 17.78
CA MET A 61 -4.18 15.77 18.30
C MET A 61 -3.77 15.42 19.73
N GLU A 62 -4.69 14.78 20.46
CA GLU A 62 -4.40 14.17 21.77
C GLU A 62 -3.31 13.10 21.65
N GLU A 63 -2.48 12.96 22.68
CA GLU A 63 -1.28 12.11 22.67
C GLU A 63 -1.56 10.66 22.23
N ARG A 64 -2.64 10.05 22.75
CA ARG A 64 -3.01 8.67 22.39
C ARG A 64 -3.43 8.55 20.93
N ALA A 65 -4.28 9.45 20.46
CA ALA A 65 -4.75 9.46 19.08
C ALA A 65 -3.60 9.79 18.11
N ARG A 66 -2.66 10.64 18.53
CA ARG A 66 -1.45 10.99 17.79
C ARG A 66 -0.57 9.77 17.57
N ALA A 67 -0.27 9.01 18.63
CA ALA A 67 0.56 7.81 18.54
C ALA A 67 -0.08 6.78 17.59
N THR A 68 -1.36 6.47 17.77
CA THR A 68 -2.09 5.52 16.90
C THR A 68 -2.13 5.99 15.45
N LEU A 69 -2.36 7.28 15.19
CA LEU A 69 -2.37 7.80 13.82
C LEU A 69 -0.99 7.69 13.17
N ARG A 70 0.10 8.00 13.89
CA ARG A 70 1.46 7.84 13.39
C ARG A 70 1.76 6.38 13.04
N ASP A 71 1.37 5.44 13.89
CA ASP A 71 1.59 4.00 13.65
C ASP A 71 0.82 3.52 12.41
N VAL A 72 -0.44 3.92 12.26
CA VAL A 72 -1.26 3.56 11.10
C VAL A 72 -0.69 4.18 9.82
N LEU A 73 -0.33 5.47 9.85
CA LEU A 73 0.22 6.16 8.70
C LEU A 73 1.57 5.58 8.27
N LEU A 74 2.44 5.28 9.23
CA LEU A 74 3.72 4.62 9.00
C LEU A 74 3.52 3.24 8.37
N SER A 75 2.60 2.44 8.92
CA SER A 75 2.26 1.13 8.37
C SER A 75 1.78 1.23 6.91
N GLN A 76 0.90 2.19 6.62
CA GLN A 76 0.41 2.43 5.25
C GLN A 76 1.53 2.81 4.28
N TRP A 77 2.48 3.66 4.67
CA TRP A 77 3.62 3.98 3.80
C TRP A 77 4.54 2.79 3.57
N ILE A 78 4.83 2.00 4.61
CA ILE A 78 5.65 0.80 4.50
C ILE A 78 4.96 -0.22 3.58
N ASP A 79 3.66 -0.45 3.78
CA ASP A 79 2.88 -1.41 2.99
C ASP A 79 2.79 -1.00 1.52
N ALA A 80 2.78 0.30 1.23
CA ALA A 80 2.75 0.85 -0.13
C ALA A 80 4.09 0.71 -0.89
N VAL A 81 5.20 0.39 -0.22
CA VAL A 81 6.50 0.17 -0.89
C VAL A 81 6.40 -1.00 -1.86
N CYS A 82 6.79 -0.79 -3.12
CA CYS A 82 6.75 -1.81 -4.17
C CYS A 82 7.92 -1.67 -5.18
N LEU A 83 8.17 -2.68 -6.01
CA LEU A 83 9.24 -2.62 -7.03
C LEU A 83 8.79 -2.03 -8.36
N ASP A 84 7.48 -1.97 -8.61
CA ASP A 84 6.91 -1.49 -9.87
C ASP A 84 6.74 0.05 -9.92
N ALA A 85 7.00 0.76 -8.81
CA ALA A 85 6.85 2.20 -8.72
C ALA A 85 8.02 2.87 -7.98
N GLU A 86 8.10 4.18 -8.11
CA GLU A 86 9.07 4.99 -7.36
C GLU A 86 8.66 5.12 -5.89
N ASN A 87 9.56 4.76 -4.99
CA ASN A 87 9.32 4.83 -3.55
C ASN A 87 9.89 6.08 -2.88
N GLU A 88 10.49 7.02 -3.63
CA GLU A 88 11.21 8.15 -3.03
C GLU A 88 10.33 8.98 -2.09
N LYS A 89 9.10 9.27 -2.51
CA LYS A 89 8.14 10.04 -1.72
C LYS A 89 7.67 9.30 -0.46
N LEU A 90 7.49 7.97 -0.58
CA LEU A 90 7.15 7.09 0.54
C LEU A 90 8.29 7.05 1.57
N LEU A 91 9.52 6.84 1.12
CA LEU A 91 10.71 6.78 1.97
C LEU A 91 10.93 8.10 2.71
N ARG A 92 10.80 9.24 2.02
CA ARG A 92 10.86 10.57 2.67
C ARG A 92 9.81 10.75 3.76
N GLY A 93 8.60 10.23 3.54
CA GLY A 93 7.55 10.21 4.57
C GLY A 93 7.96 9.33 5.76
N ILE A 94 8.42 8.11 5.51
CA ILE A 94 8.84 7.17 6.56
C ILE A 94 9.99 7.76 7.40
N GLU A 95 11.01 8.34 6.76
CA GLU A 95 12.11 9.04 7.43
C GLU A 95 11.58 10.16 8.33
N PHE A 96 10.65 10.95 7.80
CA PHE A 96 10.03 12.04 8.52
C PHE A 96 9.29 11.56 9.79
N LEU A 97 8.53 10.47 9.71
CA LEU A 97 7.81 9.92 10.87
C LEU A 97 8.69 9.15 11.85
N LYS A 98 9.75 8.48 11.39
CA LYS A 98 10.67 7.76 12.28
C LYS A 98 11.74 8.67 12.89
N GLY A 99 12.02 9.82 12.27
CA GLY A 99 13.14 10.68 12.64
C GLY A 99 14.50 10.00 12.44
N ARG A 100 14.55 8.97 11.59
CA ARG A 100 15.74 8.20 11.25
C ARG A 100 15.90 8.19 9.74
N ASN A 101 17.15 8.21 9.30
CA ASN A 101 17.50 8.09 7.90
C ASN A 101 17.27 6.64 7.43
N VAL A 102 16.79 6.48 6.19
CA VAL A 102 16.55 5.17 5.56
C VAL A 102 17.39 4.97 4.30
N ASP A 103 18.54 5.63 4.19
CA ASP A 103 19.43 5.56 3.02
C ASP A 103 19.87 4.13 2.71
N ASP A 104 20.17 3.33 3.74
CA ASP A 104 20.51 1.90 3.57
C ASP A 104 19.37 1.12 2.90
N VAL A 105 18.13 1.41 3.31
CA VAL A 105 16.92 0.80 2.71
C VAL A 105 16.70 1.32 1.30
N LYS A 106 16.91 2.62 1.06
CA LYS A 106 16.81 3.23 -0.26
C LYS A 106 17.78 2.57 -1.24
N GLN A 107 19.04 2.41 -0.85
CA GLN A 107 20.05 1.74 -1.68
C GLN A 107 19.67 0.28 -1.95
N THR A 108 19.19 -0.44 -0.93
CA THR A 108 18.72 -1.82 -1.08
C THR A 108 17.56 -1.92 -2.07
N LEU A 109 16.57 -1.02 -1.98
CA LEU A 109 15.44 -0.97 -2.91
C LEU A 109 15.87 -0.63 -4.33
N GLU A 110 16.83 0.26 -4.52
CA GLU A 110 17.37 0.60 -5.84
C GLU A 110 18.05 -0.59 -6.51
N VAL A 111 18.88 -1.33 -5.76
CA VAL A 111 19.51 -2.57 -6.24
C VAL A 111 18.45 -3.61 -6.60
N LEU A 112 17.49 -3.84 -5.70
CA LEU A 112 16.40 -4.80 -5.95
C LEU A 112 15.57 -4.44 -7.18
N ARG A 113 15.25 -3.15 -7.37
CA ARG A 113 14.52 -2.66 -8.54
C ARG A 113 15.32 -2.87 -9.82
N SER A 114 16.61 -2.56 -9.79
CA SER A 114 17.49 -2.78 -10.94
C SER A 114 17.60 -4.25 -11.31
N ASP A 115 17.68 -5.14 -10.33
CA ASP A 115 17.73 -6.59 -10.56
C ASP A 115 16.40 -7.11 -11.13
N TYR A 116 15.27 -6.66 -10.59
CA TYR A 116 13.94 -7.03 -11.05
C TYR A 116 13.68 -6.59 -12.50
N GLU A 117 13.98 -5.33 -12.83
CA GLU A 117 13.82 -4.81 -14.19
C GLU A 117 14.77 -5.51 -15.18
N ARG A 118 15.98 -5.88 -14.76
CA ARG A 118 16.89 -6.68 -15.58
C ARG A 118 16.30 -8.06 -15.90
N GLU A 119 15.83 -8.80 -14.89
CA GLU A 119 15.22 -10.12 -15.11
C GLU A 119 13.97 -10.05 -15.99
N LYS A 120 13.12 -9.04 -15.79
CA LYS A 120 11.93 -8.78 -16.59
C LYS A 120 12.27 -8.51 -18.05
N HIS A 121 13.26 -7.67 -18.30
CA HIS A 121 13.71 -7.34 -19.64
C HIS A 121 14.35 -8.54 -20.36
N GLU A 122 15.19 -9.32 -19.66
CA GLU A 122 15.78 -10.55 -20.21
C GLU A 122 14.71 -11.60 -20.55
N ALA A 123 13.72 -11.77 -19.68
CA ALA A 123 12.57 -12.64 -19.94
C ALA A 123 11.76 -12.16 -21.16
N GLU A 124 11.54 -10.86 -21.28
CA GLU A 124 10.75 -10.24 -22.35
C GLU A 124 11.45 -10.40 -23.70
N GLN A 125 12.75 -10.15 -23.77
CA GLN A 125 13.55 -10.35 -24.99
C GLN A 125 13.60 -11.83 -25.41
N SER A 126 13.85 -12.73 -24.45
CA SER A 126 13.95 -14.17 -24.71
C SER A 126 12.63 -14.76 -25.21
N LEU A 127 11.51 -14.40 -24.59
CA LEU A 127 10.18 -14.83 -25.03
C LEU A 127 9.75 -14.15 -26.33
N GLY A 128 10.04 -12.86 -26.48
CA GLY A 128 9.77 -12.10 -27.70
C GLY A 128 10.46 -12.70 -28.93
N GLY A 129 11.73 -13.07 -28.81
CA GLY A 129 12.46 -13.77 -29.87
C GLY A 129 11.81 -15.09 -30.26
N ARG A 130 11.44 -15.91 -29.27
CA ARG A 130 10.76 -17.21 -29.50
C ARG A 130 9.39 -17.06 -30.17
N LEU A 131 8.59 -16.09 -29.73
CA LEU A 131 7.27 -15.82 -30.30
C LEU A 131 7.38 -15.25 -31.72
N ALA A 132 8.35 -14.36 -31.97
CA ALA A 132 8.63 -13.83 -33.30
C ALA A 132 9.05 -14.95 -34.27
N GLU A 133 9.89 -15.89 -33.84
CA GLU A 133 10.27 -17.05 -34.63
C GLU A 133 9.08 -17.97 -34.94
N ALA A 134 8.18 -18.19 -33.96
CA ALA A 134 6.98 -18.98 -34.16
C ALA A 134 6.06 -18.35 -35.21
N LEU A 135 5.79 -17.04 -35.10
CA LEU A 135 5.01 -16.28 -36.10
C LEU A 135 5.65 -16.35 -37.49
N ARG A 136 6.99 -16.25 -37.57
CA ARG A 136 7.71 -16.35 -38.84
C ARG A 136 7.53 -17.71 -39.51
N LYS A 137 7.47 -18.81 -38.72
CA LYS A 137 7.17 -20.16 -39.24
C LYS A 137 5.75 -20.28 -39.79
N GLU A 138 4.83 -19.46 -39.30
CA GLU A 138 3.45 -19.35 -39.80
C GLU A 138 3.32 -18.37 -40.98
N ASN A 139 4.44 -17.89 -41.55
CA ASN A 139 4.49 -16.85 -42.58
C ASN A 139 3.92 -15.49 -42.13
N ILE A 140 3.83 -15.24 -40.82
CA ILE A 140 3.44 -13.96 -40.25
C ILE A 140 4.73 -13.18 -39.95
N HIS A 141 5.07 -12.23 -40.82
CA HIS A 141 6.31 -11.45 -40.71
C HIS A 141 6.15 -10.03 -41.25
N GLY A 142 6.97 -9.11 -40.74
CA GLY A 142 7.01 -7.71 -41.18
C GLY A 142 7.51 -6.79 -40.07
N SER A 143 7.98 -5.59 -40.44
CA SER A 143 8.47 -4.60 -39.47
C SER A 143 7.39 -4.10 -38.50
N ALA A 144 6.12 -4.28 -38.86
CA ALA A 144 4.97 -3.90 -38.03
C ALA A 144 4.48 -5.04 -37.10
N VAL A 145 5.04 -6.26 -37.20
CA VAL A 145 4.61 -7.39 -36.38
C VAL A 145 5.42 -7.43 -35.09
N VAL A 146 4.78 -7.03 -33.98
CA VAL A 146 5.37 -7.06 -32.64
C VAL A 146 4.61 -8.07 -31.78
N PRO A 147 5.23 -9.18 -31.33
CA PRO A 147 4.58 -10.14 -30.46
C PRO A 147 4.19 -9.51 -29.12
N HIS A 148 2.97 -9.76 -28.67
CA HIS A 148 2.50 -9.31 -27.36
C HIS A 148 2.99 -10.25 -26.25
N VAL A 149 4.24 -10.07 -25.82
CA VAL A 149 4.92 -10.97 -24.87
C VAL A 149 4.24 -10.99 -23.50
N ARG A 150 3.99 -9.81 -22.90
CA ARG A 150 3.46 -9.71 -21.52
C ARG A 150 2.06 -10.29 -21.31
N GLY A 151 1.28 -10.46 -22.39
CA GLY A 151 -0.03 -11.08 -22.34
C GLY A 151 -0.03 -12.60 -22.56
N SER A 152 1.12 -13.20 -22.89
CA SER A 152 1.20 -14.64 -23.17
C SER A 152 1.12 -15.48 -21.88
N LYS A 153 0.78 -16.77 -22.02
CA LYS A 153 0.76 -17.69 -20.87
C LYS A 153 2.19 -17.97 -20.41
N GLU A 154 3.10 -18.09 -21.36
CA GLU A 154 4.53 -18.33 -21.17
C GLU A 154 5.21 -17.21 -20.37
N TRP A 155 4.75 -15.96 -20.54
CA TRP A 155 5.18 -14.84 -19.71
C TRP A 155 4.79 -15.04 -18.25
N LYS A 156 3.52 -15.37 -17.98
CA LYS A 156 3.03 -15.60 -16.61
C LYS A 156 3.75 -16.76 -15.94
N GLU A 157 4.00 -17.84 -16.68
CA GLU A 157 4.74 -19.01 -16.17
C GLU A 157 6.20 -18.66 -15.83
N ARG A 158 6.85 -17.82 -16.64
CA ARG A 158 8.23 -17.40 -16.42
C ARG A 158 8.37 -16.36 -15.32
N MET A 159 7.44 -15.40 -15.25
CA MET A 159 7.50 -14.31 -14.27
C MET A 159 6.97 -14.71 -12.89
N GLY A 160 6.07 -15.69 -12.79
CA GLY A 160 5.50 -16.10 -11.49
C GLY A 160 6.55 -16.39 -10.41
N PRO A 161 7.58 -17.22 -10.67
CA PRO A 161 8.66 -17.47 -9.71
C PRO A 161 9.49 -16.22 -9.40
N VAL A 162 9.72 -15.35 -10.39
CA VAL A 162 10.47 -14.09 -10.25
C VAL A 162 9.71 -13.14 -9.33
N GLU A 163 8.44 -12.86 -9.64
CA GLU A 163 7.55 -12.04 -8.83
C GLU A 163 7.46 -12.56 -7.39
N GLN A 164 7.39 -13.88 -7.20
CA GLN A 164 7.39 -14.49 -5.87
C GLN A 164 8.72 -14.27 -5.12
N ALA A 165 9.86 -14.44 -5.79
CA ALA A 165 11.18 -14.25 -5.18
C ALA A 165 11.42 -12.80 -4.78
N PHE A 166 11.10 -11.86 -5.67
CA PHE A 166 11.23 -10.43 -5.40
C PHE A 166 10.17 -9.91 -4.41
N GLY A 167 8.97 -10.50 -4.40
CA GLY A 167 7.95 -10.22 -3.39
C GLY A 167 8.43 -10.56 -1.97
N LYS A 168 9.15 -11.67 -1.78
CA LYS A 168 9.77 -12.02 -0.48
C LYS A 168 10.83 -11.00 -0.08
N LYS A 169 11.70 -10.59 -1.01
CA LYS A 169 12.75 -9.58 -0.77
C LYS A 169 12.14 -8.23 -0.39
N ILE A 170 11.03 -7.82 -1.02
CA ILE A 170 10.29 -6.62 -0.61
C ILE A 170 9.79 -6.76 0.82
N GLU A 171 9.20 -7.90 1.17
CA GLU A 171 8.64 -8.07 2.51
C GLU A 171 9.74 -8.02 3.58
N GLU A 172 10.92 -8.58 3.30
CA GLU A 172 12.11 -8.44 4.16
C GLU A 172 12.50 -6.96 4.34
N VAL A 173 12.47 -6.17 3.27
CA VAL A 173 12.74 -4.72 3.34
C VAL A 173 11.66 -4.00 4.16
N LYS A 174 10.38 -4.37 4.00
CA LYS A 174 9.27 -3.81 4.79
C LYS A 174 9.44 -4.13 6.28
N GLU A 175 9.86 -5.33 6.62
CA GLU A 175 10.17 -5.72 7.99
C GLU A 175 11.33 -4.92 8.57
N VAL A 176 12.41 -4.69 7.82
CA VAL A 176 13.49 -3.78 8.25
C VAL A 176 12.94 -2.39 8.53
N LEU A 177 12.10 -1.85 7.63
CA LEU A 177 11.47 -0.54 7.84
C LEU A 177 10.58 -0.50 9.08
N ARG A 178 9.84 -1.57 9.40
CA ARG A 178 9.01 -1.64 10.61
C ARG A 178 9.86 -1.60 11.88
N ASN A 179 11.02 -2.24 11.89
CA ASN A 179 11.90 -2.40 13.06
C ASN A 179 12.89 -1.25 13.31
N LEU A 180 13.05 -0.29 12.38
CA LEU A 180 13.89 0.91 12.54
C LEU A 180 13.41 1.88 13.63
#